data_AF-X1LIQ8-F1
#
_entry.id   AF-X1LIQ8-F1
#
_cell.length_a   1.000
_cell.length_b   1.000
_cell.length_c   1.000
_cell.angle_alpha   90.00
_cell.angle_beta   90.00
_cell.angle_gamma   90.00
#
_symmetry.space_group_name_H-M   'P 1'
#
loop_
_entity.id
_entity.type
_entity.pdbx_description
1 polymer ?
#
loop_
_entity_poly.entity_id
_entity_poly.type
_entity_poly.pdbx_seq_one_letter_code
_entity_poly.pdbx_strand_id
1 'polypeptide(L)'
;RPDGYRTQDLWFWSLGMNAASYNKDAAWLFMQWATSQPVMLQSLLQYQNWNPPRESVWENPDVIAVSEKWANYRAVVEESRKYTKVPHAVNPQVFAVLDTWWGNVQEAILGEATAKEALDRSAEEMNTIMERAGVNK
;
A
#
# COMPACT_ATOMS: atom_id res chain seq x y z
N ARG A 1 -9.34 16.43 -3.86
CA ARG A 1 -9.87 17.74 -3.44
C ARG A 1 -10.31 17.60 -1.99
N PRO A 2 -10.07 18.56 -1.08
CA PRO A 2 -10.61 18.49 0.27
C PRO A 2 -12.13 18.72 0.17
N ASP A 3 -12.87 17.64 0.06
CA ASP A 3 -14.33 17.60 -0.03
C ASP A 3 -15.00 17.40 1.34
N GLY A 4 -14.20 17.40 2.42
CA GLY A 4 -14.65 17.20 3.80
C GLY A 4 -14.91 15.74 4.15
N TYR A 5 -14.68 14.79 3.25
CA TYR A 5 -14.83 13.36 3.54
C TYR A 5 -13.56 12.75 4.11
N ARG A 6 -13.69 11.97 5.18
CA ARG A 6 -12.61 11.12 5.69
C ARG A 6 -12.35 10.03 4.66
N THR A 7 -11.19 10.07 4.03
CA THR A 7 -10.69 9.02 3.12
C THR A 7 -9.32 8.59 3.61
N GLN A 8 -9.05 7.28 3.57
CA GLN A 8 -7.76 6.72 3.91
C GLN A 8 -7.25 5.85 2.76
N ASP A 9 -5.97 5.98 2.47
CA ASP A 9 -5.29 5.22 1.43
C ASP A 9 -4.89 3.84 1.99
N LEU A 10 -5.30 2.76 1.33
CA LEU A 10 -4.85 1.42 1.69
C LEU A 10 -3.45 1.17 1.14
N TRP A 11 -2.47 1.08 2.03
CA TRP A 11 -1.16 0.50 1.69
C TRP A 11 -1.18 -1.01 1.87
N PHE A 12 -0.71 -1.75 0.87
CA PHE A 12 -0.61 -3.20 0.95
C PHE A 12 0.61 -3.71 0.16
N TRP A 13 1.15 -4.82 0.64
CA TRP A 13 2.18 -5.57 -0.06
C TRP A 13 1.53 -6.70 -0.86
N SER A 14 2.09 -7.00 -2.02
CA SER A 14 1.62 -8.10 -2.88
C SER A 14 2.81 -8.90 -3.39
N LEU A 15 2.57 -10.18 -3.67
CA LEU A 15 3.52 -11.03 -4.36
C LEU A 15 3.22 -10.98 -5.86
N GLY A 16 4.24 -10.72 -6.66
CA GLY A 16 4.19 -10.79 -8.12
C GLY A 16 5.15 -11.85 -8.64
N MET A 17 4.69 -12.67 -9.59
CA MET A 17 5.56 -13.61 -10.28
C MET A 17 6.30 -12.86 -11.41
N ASN A 18 7.63 -12.91 -11.39
CA ASN A 18 8.43 -12.36 -12.48
C ASN A 18 8.15 -13.13 -13.79
N ALA A 19 7.82 -12.42 -14.87
CA ALA A 19 7.51 -13.00 -16.17
C ALA A 19 8.68 -13.84 -16.76
N ALA A 20 9.92 -13.48 -16.43
CA ALA A 20 11.13 -14.19 -16.83
C ALA A 20 11.47 -15.42 -15.97
N SER A 21 10.65 -15.75 -14.95
CA SER A 21 10.87 -16.95 -14.13
C SER A 21 10.89 -18.21 -14.99
N TYR A 22 11.91 -19.06 -14.79
CA TYR A 22 12.02 -20.39 -15.40
C TYR A 22 11.10 -21.42 -14.73
N ASN A 23 10.71 -21.20 -13.47
CA ASN A 23 9.92 -22.13 -12.65
C ASN A 23 8.54 -21.56 -12.32
N LYS A 24 7.75 -21.22 -13.34
CA LYS A 24 6.46 -20.53 -13.17
C LYS A 24 5.46 -21.34 -12.35
N ASP A 25 5.35 -22.65 -12.58
CA ASP A 25 4.41 -23.50 -11.85
C ASP A 25 4.76 -23.59 -10.36
N ALA A 26 6.05 -23.79 -10.05
CA ALA A 26 6.53 -23.81 -8.67
C ALA A 26 6.33 -22.45 -7.98
N ALA A 27 6.62 -21.35 -8.68
CA ALA A 27 6.38 -20.00 -8.17
C ALA A 27 4.88 -19.75 -7.90
N TRP A 28 4.01 -20.19 -8.80
CA TRP A 28 2.56 -20.09 -8.64
C TRP A 28 2.06 -20.89 -7.43
N LEU A 29 2.50 -22.13 -7.29
CA LEU A 29 2.16 -22.98 -6.12
C LEU A 29 2.68 -22.36 -4.82
N PHE A 30 3.90 -21.81 -4.82
CA PHE A 30 4.45 -21.11 -3.68
C PHE A 30 3.59 -19.90 -3.30
N MET A 31 3.21 -19.05 -4.26
CA MET A 31 2.37 -17.88 -3.98
C MET A 31 1.01 -18.28 -3.40
N GLN A 32 0.39 -19.34 -3.92
CA GLN A 32 -0.86 -19.86 -3.38
C GLN A 32 -0.69 -20.36 -1.94
N TRP A 33 0.37 -21.14 -1.68
CA TRP A 33 0.67 -21.65 -0.34
C TRP A 33 0.98 -20.52 0.64
N ALA A 34 1.92 -19.64 0.30
CA ALA A 34 2.40 -18.56 1.15
C ALA A 34 1.29 -17.57 1.52
N THR A 35 0.33 -17.39 0.61
CA THR A 35 -0.82 -16.52 0.85
C THR A 35 -2.05 -17.27 1.32
N SER A 36 -2.02 -18.58 1.55
CA SER A 36 -3.20 -19.37 1.94
C SER A 36 -3.70 -19.00 3.35
N GLN A 37 -4.99 -19.26 3.63
CA GLN A 37 -5.57 -19.01 4.96
C GLN A 37 -4.83 -19.76 6.09
N PRO A 38 -4.51 -21.07 5.98
CA PRO A 38 -3.81 -21.77 7.07
C PRO A 38 -2.42 -21.21 7.35
N VAL A 39 -1.66 -20.85 6.31
CA VAL A 39 -0.31 -20.29 6.46
C VAL A 39 -0.37 -18.90 7.09
N MET A 40 -1.30 -18.04 6.65
CA MET A 40 -1.47 -16.72 7.25
C MET A 40 -1.98 -16.80 8.70
N LEU A 41 -2.87 -17.73 9.01
CA LEU A 41 -3.34 -17.99 10.37
C LEU A 41 -2.19 -18.42 11.28
N GLN A 42 -1.38 -19.37 10.82
CA GLN A 42 -0.19 -19.82 11.54
C GLN A 42 0.78 -18.67 11.78
N SER A 43 1.05 -17.87 10.74
CA SER A 43 1.93 -16.69 10.79
C SER A 43 1.50 -15.71 11.89
N LEU A 44 0.20 -15.41 11.99
CA LEU A 44 -0.33 -14.53 13.03
C LEU A 44 -0.23 -15.14 14.42
N LEU A 45 -0.74 -16.36 14.59
CA LEU A 45 -0.88 -16.98 15.90
C LEU A 45 0.47 -17.41 16.51
N GLN A 46 1.45 -17.79 15.69
CA GLN A 46 2.72 -18.36 16.15
C GLN A 46 3.92 -17.43 15.95
N TYR A 47 3.88 -16.54 14.97
CA TYR A 47 5.04 -15.72 14.57
C TYR A 47 4.80 -14.22 14.68
N GLN A 48 3.79 -13.82 15.47
CA GLN A 48 3.48 -12.42 15.74
C GLN A 48 3.30 -11.59 14.48
N ASN A 49 2.73 -12.17 13.41
CA ASN A 49 2.31 -11.38 12.27
C ASN A 49 1.09 -10.51 12.66
N TRP A 50 0.97 -9.33 12.09
CA TRP A 50 -0.14 -8.40 12.34
C TRP A 50 -0.87 -8.13 11.03
N ASN A 51 -2.17 -7.85 11.07
CA ASN A 51 -2.96 -7.45 9.90
C ASN A 51 -2.92 -8.42 8.72
N PRO A 52 -3.48 -9.62 8.89
CA PRO A 52 -3.62 -10.52 7.76
C PRO A 52 -4.54 -9.85 6.73
N PRO A 53 -4.18 -9.83 5.43
CA PRO A 53 -5.00 -9.20 4.39
C PRO A 53 -6.27 -9.98 4.08
N ARG A 54 -6.41 -11.22 4.59
CA ARG A 54 -7.61 -12.05 4.41
C ARG A 54 -8.60 -11.86 5.54
N GLU A 55 -9.82 -11.53 5.17
CA GLU A 55 -10.99 -11.48 6.06
C GLU A 55 -11.17 -12.81 6.81
N SER A 56 -11.08 -13.95 6.13
CA SER A 56 -11.22 -15.27 6.74
C SER A 56 -10.14 -15.64 7.78
N VAL A 57 -9.01 -14.92 7.81
CA VAL A 57 -8.02 -15.02 8.89
C VAL A 57 -8.33 -14.01 9.98
N TRP A 58 -8.68 -12.78 9.60
CA TRP A 58 -9.01 -11.70 10.54
C TRP A 58 -10.24 -11.98 11.42
N GLU A 59 -11.21 -12.72 10.89
CA GLU A 59 -12.44 -13.14 11.56
C GLU A 59 -12.32 -14.47 12.30
N ASN A 60 -11.16 -15.13 12.24
CA ASN A 60 -10.95 -16.38 12.96
C ASN A 60 -11.03 -16.14 14.49
N PRO A 61 -11.74 -16.98 15.27
CA PRO A 61 -11.90 -16.79 16.71
C PRO A 61 -10.59 -16.69 17.50
N ASP A 62 -9.57 -17.48 17.12
CA ASP A 62 -8.26 -17.44 17.79
C ASP A 62 -7.55 -16.12 17.50
N VAL A 63 -7.68 -15.60 16.28
CA VAL A 63 -7.14 -14.30 15.89
C VAL A 63 -7.85 -13.17 16.63
N ILE A 64 -9.17 -13.25 16.77
CA ILE A 64 -9.95 -12.30 17.56
C ILE A 64 -9.43 -12.27 18.98
N ALA A 65 -9.34 -13.42 19.65
CA ALA A 65 -8.87 -13.54 21.04
C ALA A 65 -7.43 -13.04 21.24
N VAL A 66 -6.53 -13.26 20.29
CA VAL A 66 -5.17 -12.70 20.35
C VAL A 66 -5.19 -11.19 20.12
N SER A 67 -5.99 -10.71 19.16
CA SER A 67 -6.04 -9.30 18.79
C SER A 67 -6.67 -8.39 19.87
N GLU A 68 -7.48 -8.95 20.77
CA GLU A 68 -8.00 -8.22 21.96
C GLU A 68 -6.88 -7.72 22.88
N LYS A 69 -5.71 -8.37 22.84
CA LYS A 69 -4.52 -7.96 23.62
C LYS A 69 -3.79 -6.78 22.99
N TRP A 70 -4.14 -6.39 21.75
CA TRP A 70 -3.49 -5.31 21.02
C TRP A 70 -4.12 -3.94 21.33
N ALA A 71 -4.57 -3.72 22.56
CA ALA A 71 -5.30 -2.51 22.97
C ALA A 71 -6.51 -2.25 22.05
N ASN A 72 -6.70 -1.02 21.55
CA ASN A 72 -7.83 -0.66 20.68
C ASN A 72 -7.60 -0.98 19.20
N TYR A 73 -6.55 -1.73 18.85
CA TYR A 73 -6.11 -1.93 17.49
C TYR A 73 -7.20 -2.46 16.55
N ARG A 74 -7.93 -3.49 16.98
CA ARG A 74 -9.01 -4.07 16.17
C ARG A 74 -10.10 -3.05 15.87
N ALA A 75 -10.54 -2.28 16.87
CA ALA A 75 -11.55 -1.24 16.69
C ALA A 75 -11.08 -0.14 15.73
N VAL A 76 -9.79 0.25 15.80
CA VAL A 76 -9.20 1.22 14.86
C VAL A 76 -9.19 0.67 13.44
N VAL A 77 -8.80 -0.58 13.23
CA VAL A 77 -8.82 -1.22 11.91
C VAL A 77 -10.23 -1.28 11.34
N GLU A 78 -11.22 -1.73 12.11
CA GLU A 78 -12.62 -1.81 11.67
C GLU A 78 -13.19 -0.42 11.33
N GLU A 79 -12.86 0.60 12.12
CA GLU A 79 -13.30 1.96 11.84
C GLU A 79 -12.61 2.52 10.58
N SER A 80 -11.29 2.33 10.45
CA SER A 80 -10.53 2.76 9.28
C SER A 80 -11.01 2.09 7.98
N ARG A 81 -11.38 0.80 8.02
CA ARG A 81 -11.88 0.05 6.85
C ARG A 81 -13.08 0.72 6.18
N LYS A 82 -13.97 1.37 6.95
CA LYS A 82 -15.16 2.07 6.42
C LYS A 82 -14.82 3.25 5.49
N TYR A 83 -13.64 3.84 5.67
CA TYR A 83 -13.18 5.03 4.94
C TYR A 83 -12.03 4.72 3.99
N THR A 84 -11.58 3.46 3.97
CA THR A 84 -10.41 3.05 3.22
C THR A 84 -10.77 2.85 1.75
N LYS A 85 -9.96 3.40 0.85
CA LYS A 85 -10.07 3.17 -0.60
C LYS A 85 -8.75 2.60 -1.10
N VAL A 86 -8.83 1.77 -2.15
CA VAL A 86 -7.64 1.36 -2.90
C VAL A 86 -7.25 2.53 -3.81
N PRO A 87 -6.15 3.23 -3.52
CA PRO A 87 -5.95 4.57 -4.05
C PRO A 87 -5.05 4.55 -5.28
N HIS A 88 -5.35 3.74 -6.29
CA HIS A 88 -4.51 3.74 -7.49
C HIS A 88 -5.33 3.65 -8.78
N ALA A 89 -5.23 4.70 -9.59
CA ALA A 89 -5.32 4.54 -11.03
C ALA A 89 -4.06 3.80 -11.48
N VAL A 90 -4.20 2.72 -12.27
CA VAL A 90 -3.06 2.01 -12.85
C VAL A 90 -2.35 2.99 -13.80
N ASN A 91 -1.30 3.64 -13.32
CA ASN A 91 -0.47 4.53 -14.10
C ASN A 91 0.93 3.91 -14.24
N PRO A 92 1.38 3.55 -15.46
CA PRO A 92 2.74 3.05 -15.69
C PRO A 92 3.83 4.01 -15.20
N GLN A 93 3.54 5.30 -15.09
CA GLN A 93 4.45 6.34 -14.64
C GLN A 93 4.44 6.55 -13.11
N VAL A 94 3.69 5.75 -12.34
CA VAL A 94 3.53 5.97 -10.89
C VAL A 94 4.87 6.07 -10.16
N PHE A 95 5.86 5.25 -10.53
CA PHE A 95 7.18 5.31 -9.91
C PHE A 95 7.96 6.56 -10.29
N ALA A 96 7.97 6.96 -11.57
CA ALA A 96 8.62 8.20 -11.99
C ALA A 96 8.00 9.43 -11.30
N VAL A 97 6.68 9.44 -11.18
CA VAL A 97 5.92 10.48 -10.47
C VAL A 97 6.28 10.51 -8.98
N LEU A 98 6.35 9.35 -8.32
CA LEU A 98 6.69 9.24 -6.90
C LEU A 98 8.16 9.63 -6.62
N ASP A 99 9.09 9.23 -7.48
CA ASP A 99 10.51 9.59 -7.35
C ASP A 99 10.70 11.10 -7.45
N THR A 100 10.04 11.75 -8.42
CA THR A 100 10.00 13.21 -8.56
C THR A 100 9.42 13.88 -7.31
N TRP A 101 8.27 13.40 -6.84
CA TRP A 101 7.64 13.96 -5.65
C TRP A 101 8.54 13.85 -4.41
N TRP A 102 9.14 12.69 -4.20
CA TRP A 102 10.01 12.45 -3.04
C TRP A 102 11.28 13.29 -3.08
N GLY A 103 11.92 13.40 -4.25
CA GLY A 103 13.12 14.24 -4.42
C GLY A 103 12.85 15.70 -4.04
N ASN A 104 11.75 16.27 -4.53
CA ASN A 104 11.36 17.64 -4.21
C ASN A 104 10.99 17.82 -2.73
N VAL A 105 10.21 16.89 -2.14
CA VAL A 105 9.86 16.94 -0.71
C VAL A 105 11.12 16.88 0.17
N GLN A 106 12.13 16.12 -0.25
CA GLN A 106 13.39 16.03 0.48
C GLN A 106 14.11 17.38 0.55
N GLU A 107 14.14 18.17 -0.52
CA GLU A 107 14.72 19.53 -0.51
C GLU A 107 14.02 20.43 0.53
N ALA A 108 12.70 20.32 0.64
CA ALA A 108 11.93 21.08 1.65
C ALA A 108 12.25 20.62 3.08
N ILE A 109 12.44 19.32 3.31
CA ILE A 109 12.84 18.77 4.62
C ILE A 109 14.24 19.24 5.01
N LEU A 110 15.16 19.31 4.04
CA LEU A 110 16.54 19.76 4.26
C LEU A 110 16.67 21.28 4.39
N GLY A 111 15.58 22.03 4.12
CA GLY A 111 15.57 23.49 4.18
C GLY A 111 16.22 24.16 2.96
N GLU A 112 16.41 23.41 1.87
CA GLU A 112 16.99 23.89 0.61
C GLU A 112 15.94 24.64 -0.24
N ALA A 113 14.66 24.38 0.01
CA ALA A 113 13.51 25.08 -0.57
C ALA A 113 12.37 25.22 0.46
N THR A 114 11.45 26.15 0.24
CA THR A 114 10.20 26.15 1.01
C THR A 114 9.30 25.00 0.57
N ALA A 115 8.40 24.55 1.45
CA ALA A 115 7.40 23.53 1.11
C ALA A 115 6.57 23.92 -0.11
N LYS A 116 6.27 25.22 -0.29
CA LYS A 116 5.53 25.71 -1.45
C LYS A 116 6.35 25.54 -2.74
N GLU A 117 7.60 26.00 -2.75
CA GLU A 117 8.47 25.93 -3.93
C GLU A 117 8.74 24.47 -4.36
N ALA A 118 9.02 23.60 -3.40
CA ALA A 118 9.22 22.18 -3.66
C ALA A 118 7.97 21.51 -4.26
N LEU A 119 6.78 21.79 -3.71
CA LEU A 119 5.54 21.20 -4.20
C LEU A 119 5.09 21.79 -5.54
N ASP A 120 5.30 23.09 -5.79
CA ASP A 120 5.04 23.71 -7.09
C ASP A 120 5.93 23.09 -8.17
N ARG A 121 7.24 22.92 -7.88
CA ARG A 121 8.19 22.28 -8.81
C ARG A 121 7.83 20.83 -9.07
N SER A 122 7.51 20.08 -8.01
CA SER A 122 7.04 18.70 -8.12
C SER A 122 5.82 18.60 -9.04
N ALA A 123 4.86 19.54 -8.95
CA ALA A 123 3.68 19.53 -9.80
C ALA A 123 4.02 19.75 -11.29
N GLU A 124 4.93 20.68 -11.59
CA GLU A 124 5.39 20.94 -12.96
C GLU A 124 6.13 19.74 -13.58
N GLU A 125 7.04 19.13 -12.83
CA GLU A 125 7.82 17.97 -13.26
C GLU A 125 6.92 16.74 -13.47
N MET A 126 5.98 16.49 -12.55
CA MET A 126 5.00 15.42 -12.69
C MET A 126 4.10 15.62 -13.91
N ASN A 127 3.64 16.85 -14.18
CA ASN A 127 2.85 17.15 -15.39
C ASN A 127 3.66 16.84 -16.66
N THR A 128 4.94 17.21 -16.70
CA THR A 128 5.84 16.91 -17.82
C THR A 128 5.96 15.40 -18.06
N ILE A 129 6.10 14.60 -17.00
CA ILE A 129 6.14 13.13 -17.10
C ILE A 129 4.85 12.60 -17.73
N MET A 130 3.70 13.08 -17.26
CA MET A 130 2.38 12.65 -17.73
C MET A 130 2.12 13.04 -19.19
N GLU A 131 2.55 14.23 -19.61
CA GLU A 131 2.46 14.70 -21.00
C GLU A 131 3.32 13.82 -21.92
N ARG A 132 4.59 13.56 -21.56
CA ARG A 132 5.49 12.70 -22.34
C ARG A 132 4.97 11.28 -22.48
N ALA A 133 4.30 10.76 -21.45
CA ALA A 133 3.69 9.45 -21.46
C ALA A 133 2.37 9.38 -22.25
N GLY A 134 1.85 10.52 -22.73
CA GLY A 134 0.59 10.59 -23.48
C GLY A 134 -0.66 10.32 -22.62
N VAL A 135 -0.55 10.49 -21.30
CA VAL A 135 -1.63 10.17 -20.34
C VAL A 135 -2.54 11.39 -20.07
N ASN A 136 -2.11 12.59 -20.46
CA ASN A 136 -2.97 13.77 -20.51
C ASN A 136 -3.74 13.83 -21.85
N LYS A 137 -4.95 13.27 -21.87
CA LYS A 137 -6.01 13.64 -22.83
C LYS A 137 -7.24 14.08 -22.06
#